data_AF-A0A8S3FSQ5-F1
#
_entry.id   AF-A0A8S3FSQ5-F1
#
_cell.length_a   1.000
_cell.length_b   1.000
_cell.length_c   1.000
_cell.angle_alpha   90.00
_cell.angle_beta   90.00
_cell.angle_gamma   90.00
#
_symmetry.space_group_name_H-M   'P 1'
#
loop_
_entity.id
_entity.type
_entity.pdbx_description
1 polymer ?
#
loop_
_entity_poly.entity_id
_entity_poly.type
_entity_poly.pdbx_seq_one_letter_code
_entity_poly.pdbx_strand_id
1 'polypeptide(L)'
;FHEWPETALVSVAKRFIQDVESLPIEYHDSVAQFMAYVHSSVNEMSVQYLSNERRYNYTTPKSFLEQIGLYRNLLQTKRREHEEGIARLENGLVKLESVAKQTDELKEKLKVEEIEVTKKNQEADRLIKVVETETKKVTEQREAAAIEEKEVAEKKERVAERQAESDRDLQKALPALKAAEEALNTLNRNNLTELKSFATPPAAILKVTASIQILMAQQGRVPRDRTWNAAKKTMGDVGQFLNSLLTYDKNHIPESSLKAVDEYLRDPDFNPDAIRRV
;
A
#
# COMPACT_ATOMS: atom_id res chain seq x y z
N PHE A 1 26.53 109.58 -1.87
CA PHE A 1 25.73 108.47 -2.42
C PHE A 1 24.35 108.58 -1.78
N HIS A 2 23.27 108.65 -2.56
CA HIS A 2 21.91 108.77 -2.01
C HIS A 2 21.32 107.39 -1.76
N GLU A 3 20.61 107.23 -0.65
CA GLU A 3 19.84 106.02 -0.36
C GLU A 3 18.79 105.80 -1.46
N TRP A 4 18.54 104.54 -1.80
CA TRP A 4 17.54 104.21 -2.80
C TRP A 4 16.14 104.44 -2.24
N PRO A 5 15.26 105.15 -2.97
CA PRO A 5 13.87 105.28 -2.56
C PRO A 5 13.18 103.91 -2.62
N GLU A 6 12.12 103.74 -1.83
CA GLU A 6 11.36 102.48 -1.75
C GLU A 6 10.88 101.99 -3.12
N THR A 7 10.44 102.90 -3.99
CA THR A 7 10.03 102.57 -5.36
C THR A 7 11.15 101.93 -6.18
N ALA A 8 12.41 102.35 -5.98
CA ALA A 8 13.57 101.76 -6.63
C ALA A 8 13.90 100.38 -6.05
N LEU A 9 13.82 100.22 -4.72
CA LEU A 9 14.01 98.92 -4.06
C LEU A 9 13.00 97.88 -4.55
N VAL A 10 11.71 98.26 -4.65
CA VAL A 10 10.65 97.40 -5.18
C VAL A 10 10.92 97.04 -6.64
N SER A 11 11.27 98.01 -7.48
CA SER A 11 11.55 97.75 -8.90
C SER A 11 12.73 96.79 -9.10
N VAL A 12 13.78 96.95 -8.30
CA VAL A 12 14.95 96.06 -8.33
C VAL A 12 14.58 94.67 -7.85
N ALA A 13 13.90 94.55 -6.69
CA ALA A 13 13.46 93.26 -6.17
C ALA A 13 12.56 92.51 -7.16
N LYS A 14 11.57 93.19 -7.76
CA LYS A 14 10.70 92.58 -8.79
C LYS A 14 11.50 92.01 -9.95
N ARG A 15 12.47 92.77 -10.49
CA ARG A 15 13.30 92.32 -11.60
C ARG A 15 14.09 91.05 -11.27
N PHE A 16 14.68 90.97 -10.07
CA PHE A 16 15.49 89.81 -9.68
C PHE A 16 14.64 88.60 -9.26
N ILE A 17 13.41 88.81 -8.78
CA ILE A 17 12.47 87.74 -8.39
C ILE A 17 11.76 87.15 -9.61
N GLN A 18 11.58 87.91 -10.69
CA GLN A 18 10.98 87.41 -11.94
C GLN A 18 11.73 86.19 -12.51
N ASP A 19 13.05 86.13 -12.31
CA ASP A 19 13.90 85.01 -12.76
C ASP A 19 13.79 83.75 -11.87
N VAL A 20 12.92 83.77 -10.85
CA VAL A 20 12.75 82.67 -9.90
C VAL A 20 11.52 81.85 -10.29
N GLU A 21 11.74 80.82 -11.11
CA GLU A 21 10.70 79.88 -11.56
C GLU A 21 9.93 79.23 -10.40
N SER A 22 10.58 79.06 -9.25
CA SER A 22 9.94 78.48 -8.08
C SER A 22 8.92 79.42 -7.41
N LEU A 23 8.96 80.73 -7.63
CA LEU A 23 7.96 81.60 -7.00
C LEU A 23 6.75 81.78 -7.94
N PRO A 24 5.51 81.44 -7.51
CA PRO A 24 4.32 81.74 -8.30
C PRO A 24 4.19 83.24 -8.54
N ILE A 25 3.78 83.62 -9.77
CA ILE A 25 3.71 85.01 -10.23
C ILE A 25 2.87 85.89 -9.30
N GLU A 26 1.81 85.32 -8.72
CA GLU A 26 0.92 85.98 -7.77
C GLU A 26 1.63 86.57 -6.55
N TYR A 27 2.76 85.98 -6.14
CA TYR A 27 3.51 86.41 -4.96
C TYR A 27 4.67 87.35 -5.29
N HIS A 28 5.02 87.55 -6.57
CA HIS A 28 6.18 88.35 -6.96
C HIS A 28 6.09 89.78 -6.42
N ASP A 29 4.90 90.38 -6.54
CA ASP A 29 4.65 91.75 -6.09
C ASP A 29 4.73 91.89 -4.57
N SER A 30 4.08 90.98 -3.83
CA SER A 30 4.10 90.95 -2.37
C SER A 30 5.51 90.74 -1.81
N VAL A 31 6.28 89.82 -2.40
CA VAL A 31 7.65 89.56 -1.97
C VAL A 31 8.56 90.74 -2.27
N ALA A 32 8.42 91.38 -3.44
CA ALA A 32 9.22 92.56 -3.76
C ALA A 32 8.93 93.76 -2.85
N GLN A 33 7.66 94.00 -2.53
CA GLN A 33 7.26 95.01 -1.54
C GLN A 33 7.82 94.69 -0.16
N PHE A 34 7.72 93.44 0.28
CA PHE A 34 8.24 93.01 1.58
C PHE A 34 9.76 93.15 1.67
N MET A 35 10.51 92.79 0.62
CA MET A 35 11.97 92.95 0.60
C MET A 35 12.37 94.43 0.73
N ALA A 36 11.69 95.33 0.00
CA ALA A 36 11.92 96.76 0.09
C ALA A 36 11.62 97.30 1.50
N TYR A 37 10.46 96.92 2.07
CA TYR A 37 10.07 97.26 3.44
C TYR A 37 11.11 96.81 4.47
N VAL A 38 11.57 95.54 4.39
CA VAL A 38 12.57 95.01 5.33
C VAL A 38 13.88 95.79 5.21
N HIS A 39 14.35 96.09 3.99
CA HIS A 39 15.57 96.86 3.81
C HIS A 39 15.45 98.27 4.43
N SER A 40 14.34 98.96 4.19
CA SER A 40 14.07 100.28 4.80
C SER A 40 13.99 100.20 6.33
N SER A 41 13.35 99.17 6.88
CA SER A 41 13.26 98.98 8.34
C SER A 41 14.63 98.78 8.99
N VAL A 42 15.59 98.14 8.30
CA VAL A 42 16.97 97.98 8.79
C VAL A 42 17.72 99.33 8.75
N ASN A 43 17.44 100.20 7.78
CA ASN A 43 17.99 101.57 7.77
C ASN A 43 17.50 102.34 9.00
N GLU A 44 16.20 102.32 9.27
CA GLU A 44 15.59 102.97 10.45
C GLU A 44 16.19 102.43 11.76
N MET A 45 16.31 101.10 11.87
CA MET A 45 16.93 100.46 13.03
C MET A 45 18.41 100.83 13.18
N SER A 46 19.13 101.01 12.07
CA SER A 46 20.54 101.40 12.11
C SER A 46 20.75 102.81 12.67
N VAL A 47 19.80 103.73 12.43
CA VAL A 47 19.78 105.07 13.06
C VAL A 47 19.55 104.96 14.57
N GLN A 48 18.59 104.14 14.99
CA GLN A 48 18.32 103.89 16.41
C GLN A 48 19.52 103.24 17.11
N TYR A 49 20.16 102.27 16.45
CA TYR A 49 21.35 101.60 16.95
C TYR A 49 22.53 102.56 17.14
N LEU A 50 22.75 103.49 16.21
CA LEU A 50 23.75 104.55 16.38
C LEU A 50 23.41 105.47 17.57
N SER A 51 22.14 105.79 17.75
CA SER A 51 21.67 106.62 18.87
C SER A 51 21.93 105.95 20.23
N ASN A 52 21.73 104.64 20.33
CA ASN A 52 21.80 103.91 21.59
C ASN A 52 23.22 103.40 21.90
N GLU A 53 23.85 102.73 20.93
CA GLU A 53 25.11 101.99 21.11
C GLU A 53 26.33 102.76 20.61
N ARG A 54 26.14 103.93 19.98
CA ARG A 54 27.21 104.75 19.38
C ARG A 54 28.06 104.00 18.37
N ARG A 55 27.52 102.93 17.77
CA ARG A 55 28.18 102.12 16.72
C ARG A 55 27.44 102.28 15.41
N TYR A 56 28.20 102.42 14.32
CA TYR A 56 27.63 102.51 12.98
C TYR A 56 27.35 101.12 12.42
N ASN A 57 26.16 100.94 11.83
CA ASN A 57 25.82 99.85 10.94
C ASN A 57 25.40 100.45 9.61
N TYR A 58 26.00 99.99 8.51
CA TYR A 58 25.74 100.54 7.18
C TYR A 58 25.05 99.50 6.32
N THR A 59 23.85 99.83 5.86
CA THR A 59 23.18 99.15 4.78
C THR A 59 23.62 99.76 3.45
N THR A 60 23.81 98.91 2.45
CA THR A 60 24.21 99.37 1.11
C THR A 60 23.33 98.69 0.08
N PRO A 61 23.21 99.24 -1.14
CA PRO A 61 22.51 98.53 -2.22
C PRO A 61 23.09 97.13 -2.47
N LYS A 62 24.39 96.92 -2.19
CA LYS A 62 24.99 95.58 -2.24
C LYS A 62 24.36 94.64 -1.21
N SER A 63 24.17 95.06 0.05
CA SER A 63 23.52 94.22 1.05
C SER A 63 22.06 93.90 0.70
N PHE A 64 21.37 94.80 -0.01
CA PHE A 64 20.04 94.51 -0.56
C PHE A 64 20.06 93.43 -1.66
N LEU A 65 21.01 93.51 -2.60
CA LEU A 65 21.18 92.49 -3.63
C LEU A 65 21.58 91.13 -3.03
N GLU A 66 22.43 91.12 -1.99
CA GLU A 66 22.77 89.91 -1.23
C GLU A 66 21.54 89.32 -0.52
N GLN A 67 20.64 90.14 0.04
CA GLN A 67 19.37 89.67 0.61
C GLN A 67 18.50 88.97 -0.43
N ILE A 68 18.37 89.55 -1.64
CA ILE A 68 17.61 88.95 -2.74
C ILE A 68 18.26 87.64 -3.18
N GLY A 69 19.59 87.62 -3.33
CA GLY A 69 20.35 86.43 -3.70
C GLY A 69 20.22 85.30 -2.67
N LEU A 70 20.32 85.63 -1.38
CA LEU A 70 20.12 84.70 -0.28
C LEU A 70 18.72 84.11 -0.29
N TYR A 71 17.68 84.95 -0.47
CA TYR A 71 16.30 84.49 -0.56
C TYR A 71 16.11 83.50 -1.71
N ARG A 72 16.60 83.83 -2.91
CA ARG A 72 16.51 82.96 -4.09
C ARG A 72 17.15 81.59 -3.84
N ASN A 73 18.38 81.59 -3.34
CA ASN A 73 19.12 80.36 -3.06
C ASN A 73 18.42 79.51 -1.98
N LEU A 74 17.93 80.15 -0.92
CA LEU A 74 17.22 79.47 0.16
C LEU A 74 15.90 78.87 -0.33
N LEU A 75 15.11 79.63 -1.10
CA LEU A 75 13.84 79.17 -1.65
C LEU A 75 14.04 77.95 -2.55
N GLN A 76 15.02 78.01 -3.46
CA GLN A 76 15.34 76.88 -4.35
C GLN A 76 15.81 75.66 -3.56
N THR A 77 16.68 75.84 -2.57
CA THR A 77 17.18 74.75 -1.73
C THR A 77 16.04 74.08 -0.95
N LYS A 78 15.20 74.89 -0.28
CA LYS A 78 14.09 74.38 0.53
C LYS A 78 13.03 73.70 -0.32
N ARG A 79 12.71 74.25 -1.49
CA ARG A 79 11.78 73.61 -2.42
C ARG A 79 12.30 72.25 -2.87
N ARG A 80 13.57 72.15 -3.27
CA ARG A 80 14.18 70.88 -3.66
C ARG A 80 14.11 69.86 -2.52
N GLU A 81 14.44 70.26 -1.29
CA GLU A 81 14.32 69.37 -0.11
C GLU A 81 12.89 68.85 0.09
N HIS A 82 11.88 69.71 -0.12
CA HIS A 82 10.48 69.32 -0.02
C HIS A 82 10.05 68.40 -1.17
N GLU A 83 10.44 68.70 -2.40
CA GLU A 83 10.15 67.86 -3.58
C GLU A 83 10.78 66.46 -3.44
N GLU A 84 12.02 66.37 -2.98
CA GLU A 84 12.69 65.10 -2.67
C GLU A 84 11.95 64.34 -1.55
N GLY A 85 11.48 65.06 -0.52
CA GLY A 85 10.67 64.49 0.57
C GLY A 85 9.34 63.93 0.08
N ILE A 86 8.63 64.67 -0.78
CA ILE A 86 7.37 64.25 -1.39
C ILE A 86 7.61 63.02 -2.25
N ALA A 87 8.57 63.06 -3.17
CA ALA A 87 8.89 61.93 -4.05
C ALA A 87 9.26 60.68 -3.26
N ARG A 88 10.00 60.80 -2.15
CA ARG A 88 10.30 59.66 -1.27
C ARG A 88 9.03 59.07 -0.64
N LEU A 89 8.13 59.91 -0.15
CA LEU A 89 6.87 59.46 0.48
C LEU A 89 5.93 58.83 -0.55
N GLU A 90 5.79 59.41 -1.74
CA GLU A 90 5.00 58.85 -2.84
C GLU A 90 5.52 57.47 -3.24
N ASN A 91 6.85 57.33 -3.42
CA ASN A 91 7.47 56.04 -3.70
C ASN A 91 7.25 55.03 -2.56
N GLY A 92 7.27 55.49 -1.31
CA GLY A 92 6.95 54.67 -0.14
C GLY A 92 5.49 54.19 -0.16
N LEU A 93 4.57 55.07 -0.50
CA LEU A 93 3.14 54.78 -0.56
C LEU A 93 2.81 53.75 -1.66
N VAL A 94 3.41 53.90 -2.84
CA VAL A 94 3.29 52.91 -3.94
C VAL A 94 3.77 51.52 -3.51
N LYS A 95 4.89 51.46 -2.78
CA LYS A 95 5.39 50.18 -2.24
C LYS A 95 4.44 49.58 -1.21
N LEU A 96 3.91 50.40 -0.30
CA LEU A 96 2.97 49.94 0.71
C LEU A 96 1.67 49.42 0.08
N GLU A 97 1.16 50.11 -0.93
CA GLU A 97 -0.01 49.66 -1.70
C GLU A 97 0.26 48.33 -2.40
N SER A 98 1.42 48.18 -3.05
CA SER A 98 1.81 46.91 -3.66
C SER A 98 1.89 45.77 -2.64
N VAL A 99 2.46 46.00 -1.46
CA VAL A 99 2.56 44.99 -0.40
C VAL A 99 1.18 44.65 0.17
N ALA A 100 0.31 45.66 0.34
CA ALA A 100 -1.07 45.43 0.78
C ALA A 100 -1.82 44.53 -0.20
N LYS A 101 -1.74 44.82 -1.50
CA LYS A 101 -2.34 43.99 -2.55
C LYS A 101 -1.80 42.55 -2.54
N GLN A 102 -0.48 42.37 -2.46
CA GLN A 102 0.13 41.04 -2.36
C GLN A 102 -0.31 40.29 -1.11
N THR A 103 -0.47 40.99 0.02
CA THR A 103 -0.94 40.41 1.28
C THR A 103 -2.38 39.92 1.15
N ASP A 104 -3.25 40.68 0.49
CA ASP A 104 -4.64 40.28 0.29
C ASP A 104 -4.76 39.10 -0.69
N GLU A 105 -3.96 39.08 -1.75
CA GLU A 105 -3.85 37.91 -2.65
C GLU A 105 -3.36 36.67 -1.91
N LEU A 106 -2.36 36.79 -1.02
CA LEU A 106 -1.86 35.69 -0.21
C LEU A 106 -2.91 35.19 0.79
N LYS A 107 -3.67 36.09 1.43
CA LYS A 107 -4.77 35.70 2.33
C LYS A 107 -5.84 34.90 1.60
N GLU A 108 -6.17 35.26 0.37
CA GLU A 108 -7.17 34.53 -0.41
C GLU A 108 -6.66 33.14 -0.82
N LYS A 109 -5.40 33.05 -1.27
CA LYS A 109 -4.76 31.74 -1.52
C LYS A 109 -4.74 30.87 -0.27
N LEU A 110 -4.40 31.44 0.88
CA LEU A 110 -4.36 30.72 2.15
C LEU A 110 -5.72 30.12 2.52
N LYS A 111 -6.81 30.87 2.37
CA LYS A 111 -8.16 30.36 2.63
C LYS A 111 -8.52 29.17 1.74
N VAL A 112 -8.16 29.22 0.45
CA VAL A 112 -8.40 28.12 -0.48
C VAL A 112 -7.58 26.89 -0.10
N GLU A 113 -6.30 27.08 0.21
CA GLU A 113 -5.41 25.99 0.63
C GLU A 113 -5.84 25.37 1.97
N GLU A 114 -6.31 26.15 2.94
CA GLU A 114 -6.84 25.63 4.21
C GLU A 114 -8.05 24.70 3.98
N ILE A 115 -8.95 25.05 3.06
CA ILE A 115 -10.08 24.19 2.68
C ILE A 115 -9.58 22.90 2.00
N GLU A 116 -8.57 22.97 1.15
CA GLU A 116 -8.01 21.79 0.50
C GLU A 116 -7.29 20.86 1.51
N VAL A 117 -6.50 21.45 2.42
CA VAL A 117 -5.79 20.72 3.48
C VAL A 117 -6.79 20.02 4.41
N THR A 118 -7.86 20.70 4.83
CA THR A 118 -8.88 20.07 5.67
C THR A 118 -9.59 18.91 4.96
N LYS A 119 -9.89 19.02 3.66
CA LYS A 119 -10.45 17.92 2.87
C LYS A 119 -9.49 16.73 2.76
N LYS A 120 -8.21 16.99 2.44
CA LYS A 120 -7.19 15.93 2.33
C LYS A 120 -6.93 15.24 3.67
N ASN A 121 -6.92 15.98 4.77
CA ASN A 121 -6.82 15.39 6.11
C ASN A 121 -8.03 14.49 6.43
N GLN A 122 -9.26 14.93 6.11
CA GLN A 122 -10.45 14.09 6.28
C GLN A 122 -10.40 12.81 5.43
N GLU A 123 -9.87 12.88 4.21
CA GLU A 123 -9.68 11.72 3.35
C GLU A 123 -8.60 10.78 3.90
N ALA A 124 -7.47 11.32 4.36
CA ALA A 124 -6.42 10.55 5.02
C ALA A 124 -6.94 9.83 6.28
N ASP A 125 -7.70 10.52 7.14
CA ASP A 125 -8.32 9.93 8.33
C ASP A 125 -9.28 8.78 7.99
N ARG A 126 -10.02 8.90 6.88
CA ARG A 126 -10.90 7.82 6.39
C ARG A 126 -10.07 6.62 5.92
N LEU A 127 -9.01 6.86 5.15
CA LEU A 127 -8.12 5.80 4.66
C LEU A 127 -7.44 5.07 5.81
N ILE A 128 -6.99 5.78 6.85
CA ILE A 128 -6.40 5.18 8.05
C ILE A 128 -7.39 4.19 8.68
N LYS A 129 -8.66 4.58 8.87
CA LYS A 129 -9.69 3.67 9.42
C LYS A 129 -9.91 2.42 8.57
N VAL A 130 -9.95 2.58 7.23
CA VAL A 130 -10.10 1.43 6.33
C VAL A 130 -8.89 0.51 6.45
N VAL A 131 -7.68 1.05 6.40
CA VAL A 131 -6.43 0.27 6.54
C VAL A 131 -6.39 -0.45 7.89
N GLU A 132 -6.80 0.17 8.99
CA GLU A 132 -6.90 -0.49 10.30
C GLU A 132 -7.88 -1.67 10.27
N THR A 133 -9.06 -1.50 9.67
CA THR A 133 -10.04 -2.59 9.58
C THR A 133 -9.58 -3.74 8.69
N GLU A 134 -8.97 -3.44 7.54
CA GLU A 134 -8.45 -4.46 6.63
C GLU A 134 -7.22 -5.16 7.23
N THR A 135 -6.35 -4.44 7.93
CA THR A 135 -5.22 -5.04 8.65
C THR A 135 -5.69 -6.05 9.68
N LYS A 136 -6.74 -5.73 10.46
CA LYS A 136 -7.33 -6.67 11.43
C LYS A 136 -7.89 -7.93 10.75
N LYS A 137 -8.63 -7.77 9.64
CA LYS A 137 -9.15 -8.92 8.88
C LYS A 137 -8.02 -9.79 8.33
N VAL A 138 -6.97 -9.19 7.79
CA VAL A 138 -5.81 -9.91 7.25
C VAL A 138 -5.08 -10.67 8.36
N THR A 139 -4.90 -10.07 9.55
CA THR A 139 -4.30 -10.77 10.68
C THR A 139 -5.15 -11.96 11.14
N GLU A 140 -6.46 -11.79 11.28
CA GLU A 140 -7.38 -12.87 11.67
C GLU A 140 -7.39 -14.01 10.63
N GLN A 141 -7.44 -13.68 9.34
CA GLN A 141 -7.39 -14.68 8.26
C GLN A 141 -6.05 -15.40 8.22
N ARG A 142 -4.93 -14.70 8.45
CA ARG A 142 -3.60 -15.31 8.50
C ARG A 142 -3.47 -16.26 9.68
N GLU A 143 -4.00 -15.89 10.85
CA GLU A 143 -4.02 -16.76 12.02
C GLU A 143 -4.88 -18.01 11.77
N ALA A 144 -6.07 -17.85 11.19
CA ALA A 144 -6.93 -18.98 10.83
C ALA A 144 -6.27 -19.92 9.80
N ALA A 145 -5.66 -19.37 8.75
CA ALA A 145 -4.94 -20.15 7.75
C ALA A 145 -3.73 -20.89 8.34
N ALA A 146 -3.00 -20.28 9.27
CA ALA A 146 -1.87 -20.92 9.94
C ALA A 146 -2.32 -22.09 10.85
N ILE A 147 -3.50 -22.00 11.46
CA ILE A 147 -4.10 -23.11 12.22
C ILE A 147 -4.50 -24.24 11.27
N GLU A 148 -5.20 -23.92 10.19
CA GLU A 148 -5.64 -24.92 9.21
C GLU A 148 -4.44 -25.61 8.53
N GLU A 149 -3.38 -24.88 8.19
CA GLU A 149 -2.16 -25.44 7.62
C GLU A 149 -1.52 -26.47 8.55
N LYS A 150 -1.47 -26.20 9.86
CA LYS A 150 -0.98 -27.17 10.86
C LYS A 150 -1.86 -28.42 10.91
N GLU A 151 -3.19 -28.27 10.98
CA GLU A 151 -4.09 -29.44 11.00
C GLU A 151 -3.97 -30.27 9.72
N VAL A 152 -3.84 -29.62 8.56
CA VAL A 152 -3.68 -30.30 7.28
C VAL A 152 -2.34 -31.03 7.23
N ALA A 153 -1.26 -30.44 7.76
CA ALA A 153 0.05 -31.09 7.85
C ALA A 153 -0.03 -32.36 8.72
N GLU A 154 -0.64 -32.29 9.90
CA GLU A 154 -0.82 -33.44 10.79
C GLU A 154 -1.70 -34.55 10.16
N LYS A 155 -2.79 -34.15 9.49
CA LYS A 155 -3.66 -35.11 8.77
C LYS A 155 -2.91 -35.77 7.62
N LYS A 156 -2.11 -35.02 6.86
CA LYS A 156 -1.28 -35.56 5.76
C LYS A 156 -0.25 -36.55 6.27
N GLU A 157 0.44 -36.25 7.36
CA GLU A 157 1.43 -37.16 7.97
C GLU A 157 0.76 -38.47 8.40
N ARG A 158 -0.36 -38.40 9.14
CA ARG A 158 -1.13 -39.58 9.55
C ARG A 158 -1.62 -40.43 8.37
N VAL A 159 -2.08 -39.79 7.31
CA VAL A 159 -2.53 -40.51 6.10
C VAL A 159 -1.35 -41.16 5.39
N ALA A 160 -0.21 -40.48 5.30
CA ALA A 160 1.00 -41.03 4.69
C ALA A 160 1.53 -42.24 5.46
N GLU A 161 1.56 -42.19 6.80
CA GLU A 161 1.94 -43.34 7.63
C GLU A 161 1.01 -44.53 7.40
N ARG A 162 -0.31 -44.30 7.41
CA ARG A 162 -1.30 -45.37 7.22
C ARG A 162 -1.27 -45.95 5.81
N GLN A 163 -1.01 -45.13 4.81
CA GLN A 163 -0.83 -45.56 3.43
C GLN A 163 0.44 -46.43 3.31
N ALA A 164 1.56 -46.00 3.90
CA ALA A 164 2.81 -46.77 3.90
C ALA A 164 2.67 -48.12 4.60
N GLU A 165 1.93 -48.18 5.71
CA GLU A 165 1.61 -49.44 6.40
C GLU A 165 0.78 -50.38 5.51
N SER A 166 -0.28 -49.85 4.89
CA SER A 166 -1.17 -50.61 4.01
C SER A 166 -0.45 -51.12 2.76
N ASP A 167 0.39 -50.30 2.14
CA ASP A 167 1.18 -50.66 0.97
C ASP A 167 2.21 -51.74 1.29
N ARG A 168 2.84 -51.68 2.48
CA ARG A 168 3.77 -52.71 2.96
C ARG A 168 3.06 -54.06 3.11
N ASP A 169 1.87 -54.06 3.69
CA ASP A 169 1.12 -55.30 3.90
C ASP A 169 0.57 -55.85 2.58
N LEU A 170 0.16 -54.98 1.65
CA LEU A 170 -0.18 -55.36 0.29
C LEU A 170 1.02 -55.99 -0.44
N GLN A 171 2.22 -55.38 -0.35
CA GLN A 171 3.43 -55.92 -0.95
C GLN A 171 3.82 -57.30 -0.41
N LYS A 172 3.52 -57.60 0.86
CA LYS A 172 3.72 -58.95 1.42
C LYS A 172 2.70 -59.96 0.89
N ALA A 173 1.46 -59.54 0.67
CA ALA A 173 0.38 -60.42 0.21
C ALA A 173 0.43 -60.70 -1.31
N LEU A 174 0.84 -59.72 -2.13
CA LEU A 174 0.91 -59.85 -3.59
C LEU A 174 1.76 -61.03 -4.11
N PRO A 175 2.97 -61.33 -3.60
CA PRO A 175 3.76 -62.46 -4.11
C PRO A 175 3.10 -63.80 -3.81
N ALA A 176 2.48 -63.95 -2.63
CA ALA A 176 1.75 -65.17 -2.28
C ALA A 176 0.54 -65.36 -3.20
N LEU A 177 -0.17 -64.27 -3.52
CA LEU A 177 -1.32 -64.30 -4.43
C LEU A 177 -0.90 -64.62 -5.87
N LYS A 178 0.16 -63.99 -6.39
CA LYS A 178 0.70 -64.29 -7.72
C LYS A 178 1.20 -65.73 -7.84
N ALA A 179 1.91 -66.23 -6.83
CA ALA A 179 2.35 -67.62 -6.79
C ALA A 179 1.16 -68.60 -6.82
N ALA A 180 0.06 -68.27 -6.15
CA ALA A 180 -1.16 -69.07 -6.19
C ALA A 180 -1.86 -69.00 -7.57
N GLU A 181 -1.90 -67.83 -8.22
CA GLU A 181 -2.43 -67.66 -9.59
C GLU A 181 -1.59 -68.43 -10.63
N GLU A 182 -0.26 -68.38 -10.52
CA GLU A 182 0.65 -69.13 -11.39
C GLU A 182 0.47 -70.64 -11.21
N ALA A 183 0.39 -71.12 -9.97
CA ALA A 183 0.10 -72.52 -9.68
C ALA A 183 -1.24 -72.97 -10.26
N LEU A 184 -2.29 -72.14 -10.17
CA LEU A 184 -3.58 -72.43 -10.79
C LEU A 184 -3.49 -72.50 -12.31
N ASN A 185 -2.71 -71.62 -12.95
CA ASN A 185 -2.49 -71.65 -14.41
C ASN A 185 -1.70 -72.88 -14.90
N THR A 186 -0.98 -73.58 -14.03
CA THR A 186 -0.35 -74.87 -14.39
C THR A 186 -1.33 -76.05 -14.44
N LEU A 187 -2.53 -75.91 -13.85
CA LEU A 187 -3.54 -76.95 -13.86
C LEU A 187 -4.20 -77.05 -15.24
N ASN A 188 -4.09 -78.21 -15.88
CA ASN A 188 -4.74 -78.48 -17.16
C ASN A 188 -5.98 -79.39 -17.00
N ARG A 189 -6.79 -79.46 -18.06
CA ARG A 189 -8.01 -80.29 -18.09
C ARG A 189 -7.73 -81.77 -17.82
N ASN A 190 -6.55 -82.26 -18.19
CA ASN A 190 -6.17 -83.66 -18.01
C ASN A 190 -5.93 -83.97 -16.52
N ASN A 191 -5.22 -83.10 -15.80
CA ASN A 191 -4.94 -83.27 -14.37
C ASN A 191 -6.24 -83.29 -13.53
N LEU A 192 -7.22 -82.45 -13.86
CA LEU A 192 -8.53 -82.46 -13.19
C LEU A 192 -9.39 -83.67 -13.56
N THR A 193 -9.21 -84.22 -14.77
CA THR A 193 -9.90 -85.44 -15.20
C THR A 193 -9.33 -86.67 -14.50
N GLU A 194 -8.00 -86.73 -14.31
CA GLU A 194 -7.32 -87.73 -13.48
C GLU A 194 -7.76 -87.64 -12.02
N LEU A 195 -7.80 -86.43 -11.46
CA LEU A 195 -8.30 -86.19 -10.10
C LEU A 195 -9.73 -86.71 -9.89
N LYS A 196 -10.61 -86.55 -10.89
CA LYS A 196 -11.99 -87.06 -10.83
C LYS A 196 -12.07 -88.59 -10.90
N SER A 197 -11.10 -89.26 -11.52
CA SER A 197 -11.09 -90.70 -11.75
C SER A 197 -10.78 -91.54 -10.50
N PHE A 198 -10.28 -90.93 -9.42
CA PHE A 198 -10.00 -91.63 -8.17
C PHE A 198 -11.28 -92.22 -7.54
N ALA A 199 -11.27 -93.54 -7.29
CA ALA A 199 -12.33 -94.25 -6.58
C ALA A 199 -12.39 -93.84 -5.10
N THR A 200 -11.22 -93.79 -4.44
CA THR A 200 -11.02 -93.33 -3.06
C THR A 200 -9.85 -92.33 -3.02
N PRO A 201 -10.10 -91.03 -2.81
CA PRO A 201 -9.04 -90.03 -2.78
C PRO A 201 -8.27 -90.06 -1.45
N PRO A 202 -6.97 -89.74 -1.45
CA PRO A 202 -6.19 -89.48 -0.23
C PRO A 202 -6.79 -88.37 0.65
N ALA A 203 -6.56 -88.46 1.97
CA ALA A 203 -7.10 -87.50 2.95
C ALA A 203 -6.69 -86.03 2.69
N ALA A 204 -5.48 -85.80 2.17
CA ALA A 204 -5.01 -84.47 1.80
C ALA A 204 -5.85 -83.86 0.65
N ILE A 205 -6.18 -84.65 -0.37
CA ILE A 205 -6.99 -84.23 -1.53
C ILE A 205 -8.44 -83.96 -1.12
N LEU A 206 -8.97 -84.75 -0.17
CA LEU A 206 -10.29 -84.51 0.43
C LEU A 206 -10.36 -83.15 1.15
N LYS A 207 -9.33 -82.79 1.92
CA LYS A 207 -9.25 -81.49 2.60
C LYS A 207 -9.19 -80.33 1.59
N VAL A 208 -8.39 -80.45 0.53
CA VAL A 208 -8.28 -79.41 -0.53
C VAL A 208 -9.60 -79.23 -1.27
N THR A 209 -10.24 -80.32 -1.68
CA THR A 209 -11.52 -80.26 -2.40
C THR A 209 -12.67 -79.77 -1.52
N ALA A 210 -12.67 -80.07 -0.22
CA ALA A 210 -13.60 -79.49 0.74
C ALA A 210 -13.39 -77.97 0.90
N SER A 211 -12.14 -77.50 1.02
CA SER A 211 -11.82 -76.06 1.12
C SER A 211 -12.23 -75.29 -0.14
N ILE A 212 -12.01 -75.84 -1.34
CA ILE A 212 -12.47 -75.23 -2.60
C ILE A 212 -14.00 -75.17 -2.66
N GLN A 213 -14.69 -76.22 -2.21
CA GLN A 213 -16.16 -76.25 -2.19
C GLN A 213 -16.76 -75.23 -1.19
N ILE A 214 -16.05 -74.91 -0.10
CA ILE A 214 -16.44 -73.88 0.87
C ILE A 214 -16.22 -72.46 0.30
N LEU A 215 -15.13 -72.25 -0.44
CA LEU A 215 -14.81 -70.96 -1.07
C LEU A 215 -15.73 -70.68 -2.28
N MET A 216 -16.05 -71.70 -3.08
CA MET A 216 -16.92 -71.57 -4.26
C MET A 216 -18.43 -71.65 -3.93
N ALA A 217 -18.80 -71.74 -2.64
CA ALA A 217 -20.19 -71.78 -2.24
C ALA A 217 -20.88 -70.44 -2.52
N GLN A 218 -22.00 -70.49 -3.24
CA GLN A 218 -22.77 -69.28 -3.56
C GLN A 218 -23.23 -68.58 -2.26
N GLN A 219 -22.79 -67.33 -2.09
CA GLN A 219 -23.18 -66.43 -1.01
C GLN A 219 -22.94 -66.95 0.43
N GLY A 220 -21.78 -67.57 0.68
CA GLY A 220 -21.35 -67.88 2.05
C GLY A 220 -22.15 -68.99 2.76
N ARG A 221 -22.99 -69.73 2.02
CA ARG A 221 -23.68 -70.93 2.51
C ARG A 221 -22.71 -72.11 2.55
N VAL A 222 -22.01 -72.26 3.67
CA VAL A 222 -21.08 -73.37 3.91
C VAL A 222 -21.79 -74.71 3.64
N PRO A 223 -21.34 -75.51 2.65
CA PRO A 223 -21.97 -76.78 2.31
C PRO A 223 -21.90 -77.76 3.49
N ARG A 224 -23.05 -78.36 3.85
CA ARG A 224 -23.13 -79.41 4.89
C ARG A 224 -22.53 -80.73 4.43
N ASP A 225 -22.60 -81.02 3.13
CA ASP A 225 -22.00 -82.21 2.51
C ASP A 225 -20.62 -81.89 1.92
N ARG A 226 -19.57 -82.20 2.69
CA ARG A 226 -18.15 -82.05 2.31
C ARG A 226 -17.53 -83.37 1.80
N THR A 227 -18.36 -84.28 1.30
CA THR A 227 -17.93 -85.61 0.87
C THR A 227 -17.36 -85.58 -0.56
N TRP A 228 -16.48 -86.52 -0.89
CA TRP A 228 -15.90 -86.66 -2.23
C TRP A 228 -16.95 -86.72 -3.36
N ASN A 229 -18.11 -87.30 -3.07
CA ASN A 229 -19.22 -87.40 -4.02
C ASN A 229 -19.81 -86.02 -4.36
N ALA A 230 -19.87 -85.09 -3.40
CA ALA A 230 -20.30 -83.72 -3.62
C ALA A 230 -19.24 -82.94 -4.44
N ALA A 231 -17.96 -83.09 -4.11
CA ALA A 231 -16.86 -82.50 -4.87
C ALA A 231 -16.81 -83.01 -6.33
N LYS A 232 -17.03 -84.32 -6.55
CA LYS A 232 -17.13 -84.93 -7.89
C LYS A 232 -18.28 -84.34 -8.73
N LYS A 233 -19.40 -83.99 -8.08
CA LYS A 233 -20.55 -83.35 -8.74
C LYS A 233 -20.23 -81.93 -9.17
N THR A 234 -19.51 -81.17 -8.34
CA THR A 234 -19.02 -79.82 -8.64
C THR A 234 -17.96 -79.83 -9.75
N MET A 235 -17.12 -80.87 -9.82
CA MET A 235 -16.19 -81.14 -10.92
C MET A 235 -16.83 -81.88 -12.13
N GLY A 236 -18.17 -81.85 -12.22
CA GLY A 236 -18.95 -82.52 -13.28
C GLY A 236 -18.54 -82.06 -14.68
N ASP A 237 -18.52 -80.75 -14.90
CA ASP A 237 -17.94 -80.09 -16.07
C ASP A 237 -16.56 -79.49 -15.70
N VAL A 238 -15.51 -80.24 -16.05
CA VAL A 238 -14.12 -79.86 -15.76
C VAL A 238 -13.73 -78.53 -16.41
N GLY A 239 -14.31 -78.19 -17.56
CA GLY A 239 -14.02 -76.94 -18.27
C GLY A 239 -14.61 -75.73 -17.55
N GLN A 240 -15.87 -75.82 -17.12
CA GLN A 240 -16.51 -74.76 -16.34
C GLN A 240 -15.93 -74.63 -14.94
N PHE A 241 -15.53 -75.75 -14.30
CA PHE A 241 -14.91 -75.72 -12.97
C PHE A 241 -13.56 -75.00 -12.99
N LEU A 242 -12.68 -75.31 -13.95
CA LEU A 242 -11.39 -74.63 -14.10
C LEU A 242 -11.58 -73.13 -14.40
N ASN A 243 -12.52 -72.78 -15.27
CA ASN A 243 -12.83 -71.37 -15.56
C ASN A 243 -13.35 -70.64 -14.31
N SER A 244 -14.20 -71.29 -13.51
CA SER A 244 -14.73 -70.73 -12.27
C SER A 244 -13.65 -70.50 -11.19
N LEU A 245 -12.59 -71.31 -11.19
CA LEU A 245 -11.42 -71.09 -10.33
C LEU A 245 -10.58 -69.90 -10.81
N LEU A 246 -10.40 -69.75 -12.13
CA LEU A 246 -9.64 -68.64 -12.72
C LEU A 246 -10.36 -67.29 -12.62
N THR A 247 -11.69 -67.27 -12.70
CA THR A 247 -12.51 -66.04 -12.61
C THR A 247 -13.07 -65.79 -11.20
N TYR A 248 -12.53 -66.46 -10.17
CA TYR A 248 -13.03 -66.32 -8.80
C TYR A 248 -12.81 -64.90 -8.25
N ASP A 249 -13.82 -64.34 -7.57
CA ASP A 249 -13.72 -63.00 -6.97
C ASP A 249 -12.91 -63.05 -5.66
N LYS A 250 -11.63 -62.72 -5.78
CA LYS A 250 -10.67 -62.61 -4.67
C LYS A 250 -10.89 -61.40 -3.76
N ASN A 251 -11.68 -60.41 -4.18
CA ASN A 251 -11.86 -59.15 -3.44
C ASN A 251 -13.06 -59.21 -2.47
N HIS A 252 -14.04 -60.08 -2.71
CA HIS A 252 -15.28 -60.14 -1.91
C HIS A 252 -15.57 -61.57 -1.40
N ILE A 253 -14.71 -62.09 -0.54
CA ILE A 253 -14.91 -63.39 0.11
C ILE A 253 -15.77 -63.21 1.38
N PRO A 254 -16.92 -63.91 1.52
CA PRO A 254 -17.72 -63.84 2.75
C PRO A 254 -16.96 -64.32 3.99
N GLU A 255 -17.09 -63.60 5.10
CA GLU A 255 -16.39 -63.90 6.36
C GLU A 255 -16.73 -65.31 6.91
N SER A 256 -17.94 -65.81 6.65
CA SER A 256 -18.36 -67.17 7.01
C SER A 256 -17.56 -68.25 6.29
N SER A 257 -17.21 -68.04 5.02
CA SER A 257 -16.38 -68.96 4.24
C SER A 257 -14.93 -68.90 4.68
N LEU A 258 -14.39 -67.71 5.00
CA LEU A 258 -13.03 -67.56 5.53
C LEU A 258 -12.85 -68.30 6.87
N LYS A 259 -13.78 -68.13 7.82
CA LYS A 259 -13.73 -68.82 9.11
C LYS A 259 -13.78 -70.35 8.97
N ALA A 260 -14.59 -70.85 8.04
CA ALA A 260 -14.71 -72.29 7.79
C ALA A 260 -13.47 -72.89 7.09
N VAL A 261 -12.73 -72.09 6.32
CA VAL A 261 -11.46 -72.51 5.68
C VAL A 261 -10.27 -72.35 6.63
N ASP A 262 -10.30 -71.37 7.54
CA ASP A 262 -9.27 -71.16 8.55
C ASP A 262 -9.06 -72.39 9.45
N GLU A 263 -10.13 -73.14 9.75
CA GLU A 263 -10.06 -74.42 10.47
C GLU A 263 -9.19 -75.47 9.74
N TYR A 264 -9.19 -75.46 8.41
CA TYR A 264 -8.33 -76.33 7.59
C TYR A 264 -6.91 -75.77 7.43
N LEU A 265 -6.73 -74.45 7.37
CA LEU A 265 -5.43 -73.80 7.25
C LEU A 265 -4.58 -73.91 8.53
N ARG A 266 -5.21 -74.12 9.69
CA ARG A 266 -4.53 -74.38 10.97
C ARG A 266 -3.99 -75.80 11.12
N ASP A 267 -4.40 -76.72 10.25
CA ASP A 267 -3.94 -78.11 10.26
C ASP A 267 -2.50 -78.21 9.69
N PRO A 268 -1.50 -78.70 10.46
CA PRO A 268 -0.11 -78.81 10.02
C PRO A 268 0.09 -79.65 8.74
N ASP A 269 -0.83 -80.59 8.46
CA ASP A 269 -0.79 -81.46 7.27
C ASP A 269 -1.36 -80.77 6.01
N PHE A 270 -1.97 -79.58 6.14
CA PHE A 270 -2.57 -78.82 5.05
C PHE A 270 -1.63 -77.72 4.52
N ASN A 271 -0.43 -78.13 4.09
CA ASN A 271 0.57 -77.24 3.52
C ASN A 271 0.91 -77.60 2.06
N PRO A 272 1.31 -76.62 1.21
CA PRO A 272 1.56 -76.85 -0.21
C PRO A 272 2.61 -77.94 -0.50
N ASP A 273 3.65 -78.05 0.33
CA ASP A 273 4.75 -79.00 0.13
C ASP A 273 4.37 -80.45 0.49
N ALA A 274 3.52 -80.65 1.49
CA ALA A 274 2.99 -81.94 1.90
C ALA A 274 1.96 -82.44 0.88
N ILE A 275 1.11 -81.56 0.37
CA ILE A 275 0.08 -81.90 -0.62
C ILE A 275 0.72 -82.23 -1.98
N ARG A 276 1.81 -81.55 -2.38
CA ARG A 276 2.52 -81.83 -3.64
C ARG A 276 3.18 -83.21 -3.69
N ARG A 277 3.47 -83.82 -2.53
CA ARG A 277 4.12 -85.14 -2.42
C ARG A 277 3.14 -86.32 -2.52
N VAL A 278 1.84 -86.05 -2.50
CA VAL A 278 0.74 -87.02 -2.60
C VAL A 278 0.31 -87.16 -4.05
#